data_AF-A0A2D7ZFK9-F1
#
_entry.id   AF-A0A2D7ZFK9-F1
#
_cell.length_a   1.000
_cell.length_b   1.000
_cell.length_c   1.000
_cell.angle_alpha   90.00
_cell.angle_beta   90.00
_cell.angle_gamma   90.00
#
_symmetry.space_group_name_H-M   'P 1'
#
loop_
_entity.id
_entity.type
_entity.pdbx_description
1 polymer ?
#
loop_
_entity_poly.entity_id
_entity_poly.type
_entity_poly.pdbx_seq_one_letter_code
_entity_poly.pdbx_strand_id
1 'polypeptide(L)'
;MPVGTPIRLVQESKDVIELDATNMVLTTSRKVGGSALPFSGSRRVGFDLNVNSAMINIQGVIVDDQVAKGLSAASAIVSFGRMARGFIKWATPTNLAELFNTTSPAMTMKDANGNDRSVPFTETGTGSGTAYSATGGAGSTPTVLINPSDATAMQIAAAINTYINNQLSAYFSSSLTKVQDVQAGTNGADIVQNAGIRITHVVKGVAPNGNVIRFNDVTRFEAPHKTTFAGGANATKKSAGDKVQDLYGIVNNSKTQAGRIAQTAAVGALGVAGLIVAAPVAIAGVGAAGVGAVGSGAALGGASLGGGILGAAGGAIFSRNKLDYIIGLQIPYNSMLKAEDGTEYTAMNFFMPTGLGHSSSEKGSDGANPAGTEFSLDATSRTGIQGAIQKLDINYDAGETVYNFNIIFAPIDNIL
;
A
#
# COMPACT_ATOMS: atom_id res chain seq x y z
N MET A 1 34.35 -12.53 -1.61
CA MET A 1 33.45 -13.49 -0.95
C MET A 1 32.37 -13.88 -1.95
N PRO A 2 31.85 -15.12 -1.95
CA PRO A 2 30.70 -15.48 -2.77
C PRO A 2 29.55 -14.50 -2.49
N VAL A 3 28.95 -13.98 -3.55
CA VAL A 3 27.82 -13.05 -3.46
C VAL A 3 26.64 -13.86 -2.94
N GLY A 4 26.05 -13.43 -1.81
CA GLY A 4 24.85 -14.07 -1.28
C GLY A 4 23.71 -14.01 -2.30
N THR A 5 22.79 -14.97 -2.24
CA THR A 5 21.56 -14.91 -3.03
C THR A 5 20.64 -13.86 -2.41
N PRO A 6 20.24 -12.80 -3.14
CA PRO A 6 19.40 -11.77 -2.58
C PRO A 6 18.00 -12.35 -2.31
N ILE A 7 17.51 -12.22 -1.10
CA ILE A 7 16.15 -12.60 -0.71
C ILE A 7 15.39 -11.37 -0.21
N ARG A 8 14.07 -11.45 -0.22
CA ARG A 8 13.19 -10.34 0.13
C ARG A 8 12.15 -10.78 1.15
N LEU A 9 12.19 -10.20 2.34
CA LEU A 9 11.10 -10.31 3.31
C LEU A 9 10.07 -9.23 2.99
N VAL A 10 8.81 -9.61 2.90
CA VAL A 10 7.71 -8.72 2.52
C VAL A 10 6.87 -8.40 3.75
N GLN A 11 6.68 -7.11 4.00
CA GLN A 11 5.80 -6.59 5.04
C GLN A 11 4.35 -6.49 4.58
N GLU A 12 3.41 -6.42 5.51
CA GLU A 12 1.98 -6.19 5.25
C GLU A 12 1.72 -4.82 4.60
N SER A 13 2.59 -3.84 4.86
CA SER A 13 2.63 -2.54 4.16
C SER A 13 3.03 -2.65 2.68
N LYS A 14 3.51 -3.82 2.24
CA LYS A 14 4.18 -4.11 0.96
C LYS A 14 5.60 -3.57 0.84
N ASP A 15 6.16 -3.03 1.92
CA ASP A 15 7.58 -2.72 1.96
C ASP A 15 8.40 -4.01 1.98
N VAL A 16 9.61 -3.92 1.43
CA VAL A 16 10.49 -5.07 1.26
C VAL A 16 11.83 -4.86 1.95
N ILE A 17 12.22 -5.83 2.78
CA ILE A 17 13.55 -5.90 3.40
C ILE A 17 14.38 -6.87 2.56
N GLU A 18 15.48 -6.35 1.98
CA GLU A 18 16.42 -7.16 1.22
C GLU A 18 17.51 -7.70 2.15
N LEU A 19 17.79 -8.99 2.05
CA LEU A 19 18.83 -9.68 2.80
C LEU A 19 19.65 -10.55 1.84
N ASP A 20 20.92 -10.77 2.16
CA ASP A 20 21.79 -11.62 1.35
C ASP A 20 21.94 -12.99 2.04
N ALA A 21 21.28 -14.00 1.48
CA ALA A 21 21.35 -15.37 1.99
C ALA A 21 22.62 -16.05 1.49
N THR A 22 23.42 -16.59 2.41
CA THR A 22 24.60 -17.40 2.09
C THR A 22 24.26 -18.89 2.00
N ASN A 23 23.23 -19.33 2.73
CA ASN A 23 22.73 -20.70 2.72
C ASN A 23 21.22 -20.73 2.94
N MET A 24 20.54 -21.64 2.25
CA MET A 24 19.10 -21.82 2.38
C MET A 24 18.76 -23.31 2.35
N VAL A 25 18.03 -23.76 3.35
CA VAL A 25 17.59 -25.15 3.49
C VAL A 25 16.08 -25.19 3.54
N LEU A 26 15.47 -25.75 2.49
CA LEU A 26 14.03 -25.96 2.41
C LEU A 26 13.72 -27.38 2.89
N THR A 27 13.01 -27.50 4.01
CA THR A 27 12.62 -28.79 4.59
C THR A 27 11.11 -28.95 4.50
N THR A 28 10.67 -30.12 4.05
CA THR A 28 9.25 -30.52 4.12
C THR A 28 9.16 -31.81 4.91
N SER A 29 8.26 -31.85 5.89
CA SER A 29 7.97 -33.03 6.68
C SER A 29 6.49 -33.35 6.56
N ARG A 30 6.19 -34.54 6.07
CA ARG A 30 4.82 -35.06 5.97
C ARG A 30 4.62 -36.07 7.09
N LYS A 31 3.73 -35.77 8.02
CA LYS A 31 3.39 -36.72 9.08
C LYS A 31 2.33 -37.69 8.57
N VAL A 32 2.73 -38.93 8.33
CA VAL A 32 1.78 -40.01 8.02
C VAL A 32 1.39 -40.69 9.33
N GLY A 33 0.15 -40.50 9.77
CA GLY A 33 -0.38 -41.13 10.98
C GLY A 33 -0.95 -42.51 10.66
N GLY A 34 -0.26 -43.58 11.04
CA GLY A 34 -0.81 -44.93 11.05
C GLY A 34 -1.57 -45.18 12.36
N SER A 35 -2.91 -45.29 12.32
CA SER A 35 -3.67 -45.77 13.47
C SER A 35 -3.91 -47.27 13.34
N ALA A 36 -3.67 -48.03 14.41
CA ALA A 36 -4.08 -49.42 14.46
C ALA A 36 -5.61 -49.47 14.56
N LEU A 37 -6.27 -50.23 13.70
CA LEU A 37 -7.70 -50.50 13.87
C LEU A 37 -7.85 -51.58 14.97
N PRO A 38 -8.71 -51.36 15.98
CA PRO A 38 -9.01 -52.41 16.94
C PRO A 38 -9.72 -53.58 16.23
N PHE A 39 -9.42 -54.81 16.64
CA PHE A 39 -10.02 -56.07 16.19
C PHE A 39 -9.75 -56.51 14.72
N SER A 40 -8.87 -55.85 13.98
CA SER A 40 -8.57 -56.22 12.58
C SER A 40 -7.30 -57.07 12.39
N GLY A 41 -6.84 -57.77 13.43
CA GLY A 41 -5.66 -58.64 13.34
C GLY A 41 -4.37 -57.93 12.91
N SER A 42 -4.02 -56.81 13.56
CA SER A 42 -2.83 -55.99 13.27
C SER A 42 -2.83 -55.20 11.97
N ARG A 43 -3.96 -55.11 11.24
CA ARG A 43 -4.08 -54.18 10.11
C ARG A 43 -4.01 -52.73 10.61
N ARG A 44 -3.11 -51.94 10.02
CA ARG A 44 -2.99 -50.50 10.26
C ARG A 44 -3.72 -49.77 9.14
N VAL A 45 -4.57 -48.81 9.49
CA VAL A 45 -5.10 -47.85 8.53
C VAL A 45 -4.33 -46.55 8.72
N GLY A 46 -3.59 -46.16 7.69
CA GLY A 46 -2.98 -44.84 7.61
C GLY A 46 -4.05 -43.86 7.20
N PHE A 47 -4.36 -42.89 8.06
CA PHE A 47 -5.00 -41.67 7.59
C PHE A 47 -3.85 -40.74 7.19
N ASP A 48 -3.66 -40.56 5.88
CA ASP A 48 -2.82 -39.47 5.40
C ASP A 48 -3.59 -38.17 5.66
N LEU A 49 -3.39 -37.61 6.85
CA LEU A 49 -3.94 -36.30 7.22
C LEU A 49 -3.30 -35.17 6.38
N ASN A 50 -2.33 -35.50 5.53
CA ASN A 50 -1.58 -34.60 4.65
C ASN A 50 -1.21 -33.28 5.32
N VAL A 51 -0.87 -33.35 6.61
CA VAL A 51 -0.36 -32.20 7.36
C VAL A 51 1.10 -32.07 6.98
N ASN A 52 1.34 -31.37 5.87
CA ASN A 52 2.68 -31.01 5.46
C ASN A 52 3.14 -29.83 6.33
N SER A 53 4.25 -30.01 7.04
CA SER A 53 4.95 -28.93 7.69
C SER A 53 6.16 -28.58 6.83
N ALA A 54 6.14 -27.38 6.27
CA ALA A 54 7.28 -26.83 5.56
C ALA A 54 8.02 -25.85 6.50
N MET A 55 9.34 -25.88 6.44
CA MET A 55 10.19 -24.93 7.15
C MET A 55 11.32 -24.51 6.21
N ILE A 56 11.56 -23.22 6.13
CA ILE A 56 12.66 -22.66 5.34
C ILE A 56 13.63 -22.05 6.34
N ASN A 57 14.82 -22.66 6.43
CA ASN A 57 15.90 -22.12 7.21
C ASN A 57 16.83 -21.31 6.31
N ILE A 58 17.03 -20.05 6.63
CA ILE A 58 17.81 -19.10 5.85
C ILE A 58 18.93 -18.57 6.71
N GLN A 59 20.15 -18.75 6.24
CA GLN A 59 21.35 -18.18 6.84
C GLN A 59 21.94 -17.17 5.88
N GLY A 60 22.48 -16.08 6.43
CA GLY A 60 23.06 -15.05 5.61
C GLY A 60 23.82 -14.02 6.39
N VAL A 61 24.21 -12.98 5.65
CA VAL A 61 24.93 -11.84 6.19
C VAL A 61 24.16 -10.57 5.88
N ILE A 62 24.11 -9.67 6.85
CA ILE A 62 23.63 -8.30 6.68
C ILE A 62 24.87 -7.43 6.56
N VAL A 63 24.99 -6.76 5.41
CA VAL A 63 26.09 -5.85 5.09
C VAL A 63 25.56 -4.44 4.88
N ASP A 64 26.47 -3.46 4.96
CA ASP A 64 26.16 -2.07 4.64
C ASP A 64 25.64 -1.93 3.20
N ASP A 65 24.71 -1.00 2.99
CA ASP A 65 24.29 -0.61 1.64
C ASP A 65 25.46 -0.05 0.84
N GLN A 66 25.89 -0.77 -0.20
CA GLN A 66 26.92 -0.31 -1.13
C GLN A 66 26.46 0.95 -1.88
N VAL A 67 25.18 0.96 -2.24
CA VAL A 67 24.51 2.06 -2.97
C VAL A 67 23.31 2.49 -2.14
N ALA A 68 23.08 3.80 -2.05
CA ALA A 68 21.88 4.30 -1.39
C ALA A 68 20.65 3.72 -2.08
N LYS A 69 19.71 3.16 -1.30
CA LYS A 69 18.46 2.67 -1.87
C LYS A 69 17.81 3.80 -2.66
N GLY A 70 17.46 3.48 -3.90
CA GLY A 70 17.24 4.45 -4.96
C GLY A 70 16.29 5.55 -4.52
N LEU A 71 16.70 6.80 -4.81
CA LEU A 71 15.82 7.94 -4.69
C LEU A 71 14.51 7.63 -5.45
N SER A 72 13.37 7.71 -4.77
CA SER A 72 12.06 7.63 -5.41
C SER A 72 11.43 9.01 -5.42
N ALA A 73 10.62 9.29 -6.44
CA ALA A 73 9.89 10.54 -6.52
C ALA A 73 8.51 10.42 -5.88
N ALA A 74 8.06 11.49 -5.25
CA ALA A 74 6.69 11.58 -4.77
C ALA A 74 5.72 11.66 -5.95
N SER A 75 4.55 11.04 -5.81
CA SER A 75 3.49 11.09 -6.81
C SER A 75 2.13 11.39 -6.20
N ALA A 76 1.25 11.99 -7.01
CA ALA A 76 -0.13 12.27 -6.68
C ALA A 76 -1.03 11.83 -7.84
N ILE A 77 -2.28 11.49 -7.53
CA ILE A 77 -3.29 11.15 -8.53
C ILE A 77 -4.38 12.20 -8.49
N VAL A 78 -4.79 12.68 -9.66
CA VAL A 78 -6.00 13.49 -9.85
C VAL A 78 -6.97 12.69 -10.70
N SER A 79 -8.18 12.48 -10.19
CA SER A 79 -9.27 11.78 -10.86
C SER A 79 -10.32 12.78 -11.30
N PHE A 80 -10.51 12.91 -12.61
CA PHE A 80 -11.56 13.75 -13.20
C PHE A 80 -12.87 12.99 -13.40
N GLY A 81 -12.88 11.68 -13.10
CA GLY A 81 -14.09 10.87 -13.06
C GLY A 81 -15.02 11.25 -11.93
N ARG A 82 -14.50 11.69 -10.77
CA ARG A 82 -15.30 11.92 -9.55
C ARG A 82 -14.95 13.21 -8.83
N MET A 83 -15.93 13.81 -8.16
CA MET A 83 -15.73 14.98 -7.29
C MET A 83 -14.97 14.61 -6.01
N ALA A 84 -14.34 15.60 -5.36
CA ALA A 84 -13.62 15.40 -4.11
C ALA A 84 -14.53 14.98 -2.95
N ARG A 85 -15.78 15.47 -2.95
CA ARG A 85 -16.80 15.19 -1.93
C ARG A 85 -17.96 14.40 -2.53
N GLY A 86 -17.72 13.12 -2.85
CA GLY A 86 -18.81 12.18 -3.15
C GLY A 86 -18.56 11.28 -4.36
N PHE A 87 -19.66 10.71 -4.83
CA PHE A 87 -19.72 9.70 -5.90
C PHE A 87 -20.38 10.26 -7.17
N ILE A 88 -20.26 11.58 -7.37
CA ILE A 88 -20.83 12.30 -8.51
C ILE A 88 -19.71 12.58 -9.52
N LYS A 89 -20.04 12.48 -10.81
CA LYS A 89 -19.12 12.76 -11.91
C LYS A 89 -18.62 14.20 -11.84
N TRP A 90 -17.31 14.40 -11.89
CA TRP A 90 -16.73 15.75 -11.82
C TRP A 90 -16.85 16.52 -13.14
N ALA A 91 -16.55 15.85 -14.26
CA ALA A 91 -16.61 16.43 -15.60
C ALA A 91 -18.06 16.53 -16.11
N THR A 92 -18.87 17.37 -15.46
CA THR A 92 -20.22 17.72 -15.91
C THR A 92 -20.24 19.14 -16.47
N PRO A 93 -21.12 19.46 -17.44
CA PRO A 93 -21.17 20.80 -18.00
C PRO A 93 -21.38 21.90 -16.96
N THR A 94 -22.23 21.67 -15.96
CA THR A 94 -22.45 22.60 -14.85
C THR A 94 -21.18 22.87 -14.06
N ASN A 95 -20.46 21.82 -13.64
CA ASN A 95 -19.27 21.99 -12.82
C ASN A 95 -18.09 22.60 -13.60
N LEU A 96 -17.97 22.28 -14.89
CA LEU A 96 -16.97 22.88 -15.77
C LEU A 96 -17.28 24.36 -16.06
N ALA A 97 -18.54 24.73 -16.26
CA ALA A 97 -18.93 26.14 -16.39
C ALA A 97 -18.57 26.94 -15.12
N GLU A 98 -18.82 26.37 -13.94
CA GLU A 98 -18.44 27.03 -12.67
C GLU A 98 -16.92 27.15 -12.47
N LEU A 99 -16.13 26.18 -12.95
CA LEU A 99 -14.67 26.30 -12.99
C LEU A 99 -14.25 27.55 -13.79
N PHE A 100 -14.86 27.79 -14.95
CA PHE A 100 -14.54 28.94 -15.82
C PHE A 100 -15.13 30.28 -15.34
N ASN A 101 -16.14 30.26 -14.45
CA ASN A 101 -16.64 31.44 -13.76
C ASN A 101 -15.69 31.97 -12.67
N THR A 102 -14.54 31.32 -12.45
CA THR A 102 -13.49 31.80 -11.54
C THR A 102 -12.57 32.81 -12.23
N THR A 103 -11.96 33.71 -11.47
CA THR A 103 -11.08 34.77 -12.02
C THR A 103 -9.77 34.23 -12.61
N SER A 104 -9.38 33.02 -12.24
CA SER A 104 -8.15 32.38 -12.72
C SER A 104 -8.30 30.86 -12.66
N PRO A 105 -8.99 30.25 -13.65
CA PRO A 105 -9.21 28.82 -13.66
C PRO A 105 -7.89 28.10 -13.90
N ALA A 106 -7.30 27.56 -12.85
CA ALA A 106 -6.04 26.84 -12.93
C ALA A 106 -5.96 25.74 -11.87
N MET A 107 -5.26 24.67 -12.22
CA MET A 107 -4.76 23.67 -11.29
C MET A 107 -3.33 24.07 -10.87
N THR A 108 -3.09 24.24 -9.58
CA THR A 108 -1.79 24.62 -9.03
C THR A 108 -1.19 23.47 -8.22
N MET A 109 0.13 23.29 -8.32
CA MET A 109 0.88 22.27 -7.59
C MET A 109 2.25 22.79 -7.23
N LYS A 110 2.80 22.38 -6.09
CA LYS A 110 4.13 22.81 -5.65
C LYS A 110 5.22 21.90 -6.18
N ASP A 111 6.29 22.49 -6.71
CA ASP A 111 7.49 21.73 -7.09
C ASP A 111 8.32 21.28 -5.87
N ALA A 112 9.45 20.60 -6.11
CA ALA A 112 10.32 20.13 -5.03
C ALA A 112 10.97 21.27 -4.22
N ASN A 113 11.00 22.49 -4.77
CA ASN A 113 11.50 23.69 -4.10
C ASN A 113 10.38 24.49 -3.41
N GLY A 114 9.14 24.01 -3.45
CA GLY A 114 7.97 24.66 -2.86
C GLY A 114 7.35 25.78 -3.70
N ASN A 115 7.84 26.02 -4.92
CA ASN A 115 7.28 27.03 -5.82
C ASN A 115 5.99 26.51 -6.46
N ASP A 116 4.99 27.39 -6.60
CA ASP A 116 3.74 27.04 -7.27
C ASP A 116 3.94 26.95 -8.79
N ARG A 117 3.46 25.86 -9.37
CA ARG A 117 3.41 25.59 -10.80
C ARG A 117 1.96 25.44 -11.19
N SER A 118 1.54 26.20 -12.20
CA SER A 118 0.14 26.28 -12.60
C SER A 118 -0.07 25.61 -13.94
N VAL A 119 -1.19 24.90 -14.06
CA VAL A 119 -1.78 24.43 -15.30
C VAL A 119 -3.04 25.28 -15.53
N PRO A 120 -2.93 26.38 -16.29
CA PRO A 120 -4.05 27.26 -16.57
C PRO A 120 -5.04 26.58 -17.52
N PHE A 121 -6.33 26.79 -17.27
CA PHE A 121 -7.42 26.36 -18.12
C PHE A 121 -7.95 27.53 -18.94
N THR A 122 -8.42 27.26 -20.15
CA THR A 122 -9.10 28.26 -20.98
C THR A 122 -10.31 27.61 -21.62
N GLU A 123 -11.45 28.29 -21.49
CA GLU A 123 -12.67 27.87 -22.15
C GLU A 123 -12.52 28.06 -23.67
N THR A 124 -12.80 27.03 -24.44
CA THR A 124 -12.95 27.16 -25.89
C THR A 124 -14.43 27.32 -26.22
N GLY A 125 -14.76 28.34 -27.01
CA GLY A 125 -16.12 28.57 -27.49
C GLY A 125 -16.72 27.37 -28.22
N THR A 126 -18.02 27.45 -28.48
CA THR A 126 -18.97 26.40 -28.91
C THR A 126 -18.69 25.69 -30.26
N GLY A 127 -17.49 25.78 -30.82
CA GLY A 127 -17.11 25.14 -32.08
C GLY A 127 -16.60 23.71 -31.87
N SER A 128 -17.38 22.73 -32.32
CA SER A 128 -17.02 21.31 -32.43
C SER A 128 -15.67 21.11 -33.17
N GLY A 129 -14.58 20.98 -32.42
CA GLY A 129 -13.26 20.68 -32.96
C GLY A 129 -12.22 20.53 -31.87
N THR A 130 -12.06 19.31 -31.34
CA THR A 130 -10.97 18.85 -30.44
C THR A 130 -10.32 19.96 -29.58
N ALA A 131 -11.07 20.46 -28.61
CA ALA A 131 -10.61 21.46 -27.64
C ALA A 131 -9.78 20.83 -26.51
N TYR A 132 -8.68 20.18 -26.88
CA TYR A 132 -7.70 19.64 -25.95
C TYR A 132 -6.34 19.71 -26.62
N SER A 133 -5.78 20.91 -26.58
CA SER A 133 -4.46 21.22 -27.10
C SER A 133 -3.68 21.96 -26.03
N ALA A 134 -2.42 21.56 -25.83
CA ALA A 134 -1.44 22.41 -25.17
C ALA A 134 -0.83 23.33 -26.24
N THR A 135 -1.58 24.33 -26.71
CA THR A 135 -1.06 25.33 -27.64
C THR A 135 -0.22 26.35 -26.90
N GLY A 136 1.07 26.37 -27.17
CA GLY A 136 1.96 27.49 -26.90
C GLY A 136 2.73 27.80 -28.19
N GLY A 137 2.22 28.72 -29.00
CA GLY A 137 3.05 29.35 -30.02
C GLY A 137 4.15 30.17 -29.34
N ALA A 138 5.25 30.47 -30.05
CA ALA A 138 6.26 31.38 -29.54
C ALA A 138 5.59 32.72 -29.15
N GLY A 139 5.52 33.01 -27.84
CA GLY A 139 4.94 34.25 -27.30
C GLY A 139 3.56 34.13 -26.64
N SER A 140 2.86 32.99 -26.70
CA SER A 140 1.60 32.78 -25.96
C SER A 140 1.83 31.92 -24.71
N THR A 141 1.26 32.31 -23.56
CA THR A 141 1.24 31.46 -22.36
C THR A 141 0.45 30.19 -22.68
N PRO A 142 1.07 29.01 -22.66
CA PRO A 142 0.36 27.78 -22.99
C PRO A 142 -0.73 27.52 -21.95
N THR A 143 -1.90 27.07 -22.40
CA THR A 143 -3.04 26.70 -21.55
C THR A 143 -3.67 25.36 -21.97
N VAL A 144 -4.44 24.78 -21.07
CA VAL A 144 -5.30 23.61 -21.36
C VAL A 144 -6.66 24.13 -21.78
N LEU A 145 -6.95 23.92 -23.06
CA LEU A 145 -8.25 24.20 -23.66
C LEU A 145 -9.29 23.16 -23.16
N ILE A 146 -10.48 23.60 -22.78
CA ILE A 146 -11.62 22.73 -22.41
C ILE A 146 -12.90 23.34 -22.96
N ASN A 147 -13.74 22.53 -23.61
CA ASN A 147 -15.11 22.89 -23.94
C ASN A 147 -16.06 22.36 -22.85
N PRO A 148 -16.72 23.21 -22.05
CA PRO A 148 -17.57 22.77 -20.94
C PRO A 148 -18.77 21.92 -21.39
N SER A 149 -19.22 22.06 -22.64
CA SER A 149 -20.44 21.39 -23.12
C SER A 149 -20.26 19.90 -23.42
N ASP A 150 -19.05 19.45 -23.77
CA ASP A 150 -18.78 18.09 -24.25
C ASP A 150 -17.53 17.44 -23.64
N ALA A 151 -16.74 18.15 -22.84
CA ALA A 151 -15.50 17.61 -22.30
C ALA A 151 -15.73 16.42 -21.36
N THR A 152 -15.18 15.27 -21.74
CA THR A 152 -15.15 14.06 -20.91
C THR A 152 -13.96 14.06 -19.95
N ALA A 153 -14.08 13.32 -18.84
CA ALA A 153 -12.98 13.15 -17.88
C ALA A 153 -11.68 12.63 -18.53
N MET A 154 -11.79 11.73 -19.51
CA MET A 154 -10.64 11.21 -20.26
C MET A 154 -9.93 12.28 -21.09
N GLN A 155 -10.69 13.12 -21.79
CA GLN A 155 -10.14 14.20 -22.62
C GLN A 155 -9.42 15.24 -21.75
N ILE A 156 -10.02 15.60 -20.60
CA ILE A 156 -9.41 16.53 -19.65
C ILE A 156 -8.11 15.94 -19.08
N ALA A 157 -8.12 14.67 -18.68
CA ALA A 157 -6.92 13.97 -18.21
C ALA A 157 -5.80 13.96 -19.27
N ALA A 158 -6.14 13.64 -20.53
CA ALA A 158 -5.18 13.62 -21.63
C ALA A 158 -4.59 15.01 -21.94
N ALA A 159 -5.40 16.05 -21.91
CA ALA A 159 -4.95 17.43 -22.15
C ALA A 159 -3.97 17.89 -21.06
N ILE A 160 -4.30 17.64 -19.79
CA ILE A 160 -3.44 17.99 -18.66
C ILE A 160 -2.14 17.17 -18.68
N ASN A 161 -2.23 15.87 -18.99
CA ASN A 161 -1.06 15.01 -19.12
C ASN A 161 -0.08 15.56 -20.18
N THR A 162 -0.60 15.97 -21.33
CA THR A 162 0.17 16.59 -22.41
C THR A 162 0.79 17.91 -21.97
N TYR A 163 0.01 18.76 -21.29
CA TYR A 163 0.51 20.04 -20.76
C TYR A 163 1.68 19.85 -19.80
N ILE A 164 1.55 18.95 -18.81
CA ILE A 164 2.59 18.70 -17.82
C ILE A 164 3.87 18.20 -18.49
N ASN A 165 3.75 17.20 -19.38
CA ASN A 165 4.91 16.60 -20.05
C ASN A 165 5.58 17.54 -21.08
N ASN A 166 4.90 18.58 -21.54
CA ASN A 166 5.48 19.56 -22.47
C ASN A 166 6.01 20.81 -21.74
N GLN A 167 5.22 21.38 -20.84
CA GLN A 167 5.47 22.71 -20.24
C GLN A 167 6.09 22.63 -18.85
N LEU A 168 5.86 21.54 -18.12
CA LEU A 168 6.30 21.37 -16.73
C LEU A 168 7.25 20.17 -16.57
N SER A 169 7.79 19.63 -17.65
CA SER A 169 8.64 18.42 -17.68
C SER A 169 9.95 18.55 -16.92
N ALA A 170 10.40 19.76 -16.62
CA ALA A 170 11.54 20.01 -15.75
C ALA A 170 11.23 19.73 -14.26
N TYR A 171 9.94 19.74 -13.88
CA TYR A 171 9.50 19.65 -12.47
C TYR A 171 8.67 18.40 -12.22
N PHE A 172 7.83 18.01 -13.18
CA PHE A 172 6.92 16.87 -13.08
C PHE A 172 6.92 16.03 -14.34
N SER A 173 6.68 14.73 -14.18
CA SER A 173 6.21 13.85 -15.24
C SER A 173 4.76 13.46 -14.96
N SER A 174 3.99 13.19 -16.02
CA SER A 174 2.61 12.75 -15.90
C SER A 174 2.37 11.51 -16.74
N SER A 175 1.50 10.62 -16.25
CA SER A 175 0.96 9.50 -17.01
C SER A 175 -0.54 9.35 -16.77
N LEU A 176 -1.26 8.89 -17.80
CA LEU A 176 -2.68 8.53 -17.66
C LEU A 176 -2.80 7.31 -16.76
N THR A 177 -3.82 7.32 -15.89
CA THR A 177 -4.07 6.21 -14.97
C THR A 177 -5.54 5.85 -14.92
N LYS A 178 -5.81 4.56 -14.67
CA LYS A 178 -7.17 4.05 -14.46
C LYS A 178 -7.63 4.51 -13.08
N VAL A 179 -8.81 5.09 -13.03
CA VAL A 179 -9.43 5.52 -11.77
C VAL A 179 -10.79 4.84 -11.66
N GLN A 180 -11.09 4.33 -10.47
CA GLN A 180 -12.43 3.82 -10.19
C GLN A 180 -13.39 5.00 -10.08
N ASP A 181 -14.29 5.12 -11.04
CA ASP A 181 -15.45 5.98 -10.95
C ASP A 181 -16.57 5.16 -10.32
N VAL A 182 -16.91 5.45 -9.07
CA VAL A 182 -18.07 4.82 -8.44
C VAL A 182 -19.25 5.68 -8.85
N GLN A 183 -19.92 5.31 -9.94
CA GLN A 183 -21.22 5.91 -10.23
C GLN A 183 -22.18 5.44 -9.12
N ALA A 184 -22.67 6.37 -8.30
CA ALA A 184 -23.58 6.07 -7.21
C ALA A 184 -24.82 5.32 -7.74
N GLY A 185 -25.01 4.05 -7.35
CA GLY A 185 -26.29 3.34 -7.50
C GLY A 185 -26.25 2.01 -8.24
N THR A 186 -25.20 1.66 -8.96
CA THR A 186 -25.02 0.33 -9.55
C THR A 186 -23.85 -0.38 -8.86
N ASN A 187 -24.05 -1.63 -8.43
CA ASN A 187 -23.04 -2.46 -7.75
C ASN A 187 -21.82 -2.84 -8.62
N GLY A 188 -21.51 -2.06 -9.66
CA GLY A 188 -20.28 -2.10 -10.42
C GLY A 188 -19.79 -0.67 -10.61
N ALA A 189 -18.68 -0.32 -9.94
CA ALA A 189 -17.96 0.89 -10.28
C ALA A 189 -17.40 0.70 -11.69
N ASP A 190 -17.97 1.37 -12.69
CA ASP A 190 -17.42 1.38 -14.03
C ASP A 190 -16.02 1.99 -13.95
N ILE A 191 -15.00 1.15 -14.12
CA ILE A 191 -13.61 1.61 -14.20
C ILE A 191 -13.47 2.36 -15.52
N VAL A 192 -13.62 3.68 -15.46
CA VAL A 192 -13.35 4.53 -16.62
C VAL A 192 -11.84 4.56 -16.81
N GLN A 193 -11.37 3.90 -17.86
CA GLN A 193 -9.95 3.89 -18.20
C GLN A 193 -9.50 5.32 -18.53
N ASN A 194 -8.31 5.70 -18.06
CA ASN A 194 -7.65 6.98 -18.39
C ASN A 194 -8.42 8.25 -17.98
N ALA A 195 -9.38 8.18 -17.06
CA ALA A 195 -10.07 9.35 -16.50
C ALA A 195 -9.28 10.05 -15.35
N GLY A 196 -8.06 9.60 -15.07
CA GLY A 196 -7.18 10.24 -14.10
C GLY A 196 -5.76 10.39 -14.63
N ILE A 197 -5.01 11.24 -13.95
CA ILE A 197 -3.57 11.45 -14.18
C ILE A 197 -2.80 11.11 -12.91
N ARG A 198 -1.66 10.44 -13.06
CA ARG A 198 -0.64 10.32 -12.04
C ARG A 198 0.47 11.32 -12.35
N ILE A 199 0.66 12.27 -11.45
CA ILE A 199 1.70 13.29 -11.55
C ILE A 199 2.83 12.88 -10.60
N THR A 200 4.06 12.87 -11.08
CA THR A 200 5.25 12.46 -10.33
C THR A 200 6.30 13.57 -10.38
N HIS A 201 6.96 13.86 -9.26
CA HIS A 201 8.07 14.81 -9.25
C HIS A 201 9.24 14.28 -10.10
N VAL A 202 9.93 15.16 -10.83
CA VAL A 202 11.17 14.79 -11.53
C VAL A 202 12.32 14.70 -10.54
N VAL A 203 12.37 15.64 -9.60
CA VAL A 203 13.30 15.59 -8.47
C VAL A 203 12.86 14.48 -7.53
N LYS A 204 13.74 13.51 -7.33
CA LYS A 204 13.52 12.39 -6.43
C LYS A 204 13.86 12.80 -4.99
N GLY A 205 13.17 12.22 -4.02
CA GLY A 205 13.26 12.59 -2.61
C GLY A 205 11.89 12.71 -1.97
N VAL A 206 11.87 12.96 -0.65
CA VAL A 206 10.64 13.18 0.10
C VAL A 206 10.01 14.50 -0.37
N ALA A 207 8.73 14.47 -0.77
CA ALA A 207 8.04 15.71 -1.10
C ALA A 207 7.96 16.63 0.14
N PRO A 208 8.22 17.94 0.00
CA PRO A 208 8.06 18.86 1.10
C PRO A 208 6.62 18.87 1.62
N ASN A 209 6.48 18.95 2.95
CA ASN A 209 5.19 19.00 3.63
C ASN A 209 4.31 20.11 3.04
N GLY A 210 3.10 19.75 2.61
CA GLY A 210 2.13 20.71 2.05
C GLY A 210 2.06 20.75 0.52
N ASN A 211 2.74 19.84 -0.19
CA ASN A 211 2.55 19.61 -1.62
C ASN A 211 1.16 18.98 -1.88
N VAL A 212 0.17 19.85 -1.96
CA VAL A 212 -1.21 19.51 -2.29
C VAL A 212 -1.53 20.10 -3.65
N ILE A 213 -2.14 19.30 -4.52
CA ILE A 213 -2.72 19.80 -5.77
C ILE A 213 -3.94 20.65 -5.40
N ARG A 214 -3.94 21.91 -5.82
CA ARG A 214 -5.01 22.87 -5.56
C ARG A 214 -5.67 23.23 -6.88
N PHE A 215 -6.95 23.56 -6.78
CA PHE A 215 -7.64 24.25 -7.86
C PHE A 215 -8.05 25.60 -7.30
N ASN A 216 -7.89 26.64 -8.10
CA ASN A 216 -8.22 27.99 -7.66
C ASN A 216 -9.72 28.11 -7.43
N ASP A 217 -10.10 28.77 -6.34
CA ASP A 217 -11.49 29.14 -6.01
C ASP A 217 -12.52 27.98 -6.06
N VAL A 218 -12.35 27.00 -5.16
CA VAL A 218 -13.28 25.87 -4.98
C VAL A 218 -14.59 26.25 -4.28
N THR A 219 -14.92 27.54 -4.14
CA THR A 219 -16.17 27.96 -3.50
C THR A 219 -17.37 27.83 -4.43
N ARG A 220 -17.12 27.87 -5.75
CA ARG A 220 -18.15 27.87 -6.80
C ARG A 220 -18.31 26.53 -7.51
N PHE A 221 -17.28 25.69 -7.49
CA PHE A 221 -17.30 24.37 -8.11
C PHE A 221 -16.66 23.33 -7.19
N GLU A 222 -17.07 22.07 -7.36
CA GLU A 222 -16.46 20.97 -6.63
C GLU A 222 -15.18 20.53 -7.35
N ALA A 223 -14.06 20.54 -6.64
CA ALA A 223 -12.78 20.10 -7.18
C ALA A 223 -12.81 18.60 -7.53
N PRO A 224 -12.00 18.14 -8.52
CA PRO A 224 -11.87 16.72 -8.77
C PRO A 224 -11.22 16.03 -7.58
N HIS A 225 -11.51 14.74 -7.40
CA HIS A 225 -10.86 13.96 -6.37
C HIS A 225 -9.35 13.89 -6.64
N LYS A 226 -8.55 14.15 -5.61
CA LYS A 226 -7.09 14.14 -5.70
C LYS A 226 -6.48 13.54 -4.45
N THR A 227 -5.31 12.93 -4.62
CA THR A 227 -4.44 12.58 -3.51
C THR A 227 -3.43 13.70 -3.28
N THR A 228 -2.90 13.80 -2.07
CA THR A 228 -1.70 14.60 -1.83
C THR A 228 -0.50 13.92 -2.48
N PHE A 229 0.57 14.67 -2.75
CA PHE A 229 1.83 14.04 -3.12
C PHE A 229 2.28 13.16 -1.95
N ALA A 230 2.51 11.90 -2.24
CA ALA A 230 2.90 10.88 -1.27
C ALA A 230 3.97 9.97 -1.88
N GLY A 231 4.65 9.24 -1.00
CA GLY A 231 5.87 8.53 -1.35
C GLY A 231 7.03 9.50 -1.56
N GLY A 232 7.97 9.10 -2.41
CA GLY A 232 9.26 9.76 -2.49
C GLY A 232 10.13 9.41 -1.30
N ALA A 233 11.34 8.93 -1.59
CA ALA A 233 12.30 8.51 -0.59
C ALA A 233 13.61 9.21 -0.88
N ASN A 234 14.18 9.82 0.16
CA ASN A 234 15.57 10.25 0.09
C ASN A 234 16.45 9.00 -0.04
N ALA A 235 17.56 9.14 -0.76
CA ALA A 235 18.60 8.13 -0.81
C ALA A 235 19.09 7.95 0.63
N THR A 236 18.68 6.85 1.24
CA THR A 236 19.19 6.44 2.55
C THR A 236 20.13 5.28 2.29
N LYS A 237 21.35 5.42 2.79
CA LYS A 237 22.25 4.28 2.99
C LYS A 237 22.00 3.83 4.41
N LYS A 238 21.64 2.56 4.59
CA LYS A 238 21.56 1.96 5.92
C LYS A 238 22.82 1.16 6.17
N SER A 239 23.39 1.34 7.35
CA SER A 239 24.43 0.43 7.83
C SER A 239 23.82 -0.95 8.12
N ALA A 240 24.67 -1.96 8.22
CA ALA A 240 24.26 -3.30 8.63
C ALA A 240 23.58 -3.27 10.02
N GLY A 241 24.08 -2.42 10.93
CA GLY A 241 23.48 -2.20 12.25
C GLY A 241 22.07 -1.59 12.18
N ASP A 242 21.87 -0.57 11.34
CA ASP A 242 20.53 0.04 11.16
C ASP A 242 19.53 -1.00 10.62
N LYS A 243 19.96 -1.81 9.65
CA LYS A 243 19.13 -2.89 9.08
C LYS A 243 18.77 -3.94 10.13
N VAL A 244 19.73 -4.34 10.97
CA VAL A 244 19.51 -5.28 12.08
C VAL A 244 18.53 -4.71 13.09
N GLN A 245 18.70 -3.44 13.47
CA GLN A 245 17.81 -2.76 14.40
C GLN A 245 16.37 -2.70 13.85
N ASP A 246 16.21 -2.32 12.58
CA ASP A 246 14.92 -2.28 11.91
C ASP A 246 14.26 -3.66 11.88
N LEU A 247 15.00 -4.69 11.43
CA LEU A 247 14.50 -6.06 11.34
C LEU A 247 14.10 -6.60 12.72
N TYR A 248 14.94 -6.38 13.74
CA TYR A 248 14.67 -6.81 15.11
C TYR A 248 13.46 -6.08 15.70
N GLY A 249 13.33 -4.78 15.45
CA GLY A 249 12.18 -3.98 15.88
C GLY A 249 10.87 -4.45 15.23
N ILE A 250 10.91 -4.72 13.92
CA ILE A 250 9.77 -5.24 13.16
C ILE A 250 9.36 -6.62 13.68
N VAL A 251 10.30 -7.56 13.84
CA VAL A 251 9.96 -8.92 14.28
C VAL A 251 9.43 -8.95 15.71
N ASN A 252 9.94 -8.10 16.61
CA ASN A 252 9.48 -8.10 18.01
C ASN A 252 8.23 -7.26 18.30
N ASN A 253 7.94 -6.22 17.50
CA ASN A 253 6.88 -5.26 17.80
C ASN A 253 5.86 -5.08 16.66
N SER A 254 5.84 -6.02 15.71
CA SER A 254 4.82 -6.00 14.66
C SER A 254 3.46 -6.43 15.21
N LYS A 255 2.43 -5.66 14.85
CA LYS A 255 1.03 -6.00 15.14
C LYS A 255 0.39 -6.46 13.85
N THR A 256 -0.15 -7.68 13.83
CA THR A 256 -0.97 -8.15 12.71
C THR A 256 -2.27 -7.35 12.65
N GLN A 257 -2.83 -7.18 11.45
CA GLN A 257 -4.18 -6.62 11.28
C GLN A 257 -5.23 -7.40 12.10
N ALA A 258 -5.06 -8.73 12.21
CA ALA A 258 -5.90 -9.61 13.01
C ALA A 258 -5.91 -9.27 14.51
N GLY A 259 -4.73 -9.01 15.09
CA GLY A 259 -4.60 -8.61 16.48
C GLY A 259 -5.31 -7.28 16.79
N ARG A 260 -5.40 -6.38 15.81
CA ARG A 260 -6.15 -5.12 15.93
C ARG A 260 -7.66 -5.33 15.88
N ILE A 261 -8.15 -6.22 15.02
CA ILE A 261 -9.58 -6.54 14.92
C ILE A 261 -10.04 -7.22 16.22
N ALA A 262 -9.27 -8.15 16.76
CA ALA A 262 -9.58 -8.82 18.02
C ALA A 262 -9.61 -7.84 19.22
N GLN A 263 -8.66 -6.91 19.32
CA GLN A 263 -8.67 -5.88 20.37
C GLN A 263 -9.83 -4.89 20.20
N THR A 264 -10.17 -4.50 18.97
CA THR A 264 -11.28 -3.57 18.72
C THR A 264 -12.63 -4.25 18.97
N ALA A 265 -12.76 -5.54 18.69
CA ALA A 265 -13.93 -6.34 19.04
C ALA A 265 -14.06 -6.53 20.56
N ALA A 266 -12.96 -6.75 21.29
CA ALA A 266 -12.96 -6.85 22.74
C ALA A 266 -13.35 -5.53 23.43
N VAL A 267 -12.89 -4.39 22.91
CA VAL A 267 -13.25 -3.06 23.44
C VAL A 267 -14.65 -2.63 22.97
N GLY A 268 -15.07 -3.00 21.75
CA GLY A 268 -16.41 -2.74 21.21
C GLY A 268 -17.51 -3.57 21.86
N ALA A 269 -17.22 -4.81 22.26
CA ALA A 269 -18.15 -5.65 23.02
C ALA A 269 -18.32 -5.19 24.48
N LEU A 270 -17.37 -4.41 25.03
CA LEU A 270 -17.48 -3.76 26.33
C LEU A 270 -18.08 -2.33 26.24
N GLY A 271 -18.37 -1.83 25.04
CA GLY A 271 -18.77 -0.44 24.81
C GLY A 271 -20.26 -0.18 24.59
N VAL A 272 -21.11 -1.21 24.45
CA VAL A 272 -22.56 -1.02 24.20
C VAL A 272 -23.47 -1.83 25.15
N ALA A 273 -22.90 -2.65 26.03
CA ALA A 273 -23.67 -3.30 27.10
C ALA A 273 -22.97 -3.13 28.44
N GLY A 274 -23.36 -2.10 29.19
CA GLY A 274 -23.06 -2.01 30.61
C GLY A 274 -21.68 -1.48 30.96
N LEU A 275 -21.62 -0.15 31.08
CA LEU A 275 -21.00 0.45 32.26
C LEU A 275 -21.40 -0.36 33.51
N ILE A 276 -20.44 -0.70 34.35
CA ILE A 276 -20.50 -1.58 35.55
C ILE A 276 -20.09 -3.04 35.28
N VAL A 277 -18.78 -3.28 35.08
CA VAL A 277 -18.10 -4.39 35.76
C VAL A 277 -16.81 -3.85 36.34
N ALA A 278 -16.79 -3.74 37.66
CA ALA A 278 -15.61 -3.43 38.45
C ALA A 278 -14.55 -4.52 38.22
N ALA A 279 -13.43 -4.16 37.61
CA ALA A 279 -12.17 -4.85 37.86
C ALA A 279 -11.56 -4.22 39.13
N PRO A 280 -11.20 -5.01 40.16
CA PRO A 280 -10.58 -4.47 41.36
C PRO A 280 -9.15 -4.05 41.01
N VAL A 281 -8.97 -2.76 40.73
CA VAL A 281 -7.66 -2.13 40.85
C VAL A 281 -7.36 -2.09 42.34
N ALA A 282 -6.40 -2.91 42.78
CA ALA A 282 -5.84 -2.85 44.12
C ALA A 282 -5.07 -1.52 44.27
N ILE A 283 -5.78 -0.47 44.67
CA ILE A 283 -5.17 0.76 45.18
C ILE A 283 -4.87 0.48 46.65
N ALA A 284 -3.59 0.29 46.95
CA ALA A 284 -3.07 0.29 48.31
C ALA A 284 -3.39 1.64 48.99
N GLY A 285 -3.83 1.54 50.25
CA GLY A 285 -4.65 2.54 50.93
C GLY A 285 -4.07 3.94 51.06
N VAL A 286 -4.99 4.91 51.03
CA VAL A 286 -4.98 6.07 51.94
C VAL A 286 -6.43 6.33 52.35
N GLY A 287 -6.63 6.51 53.66
CA GLY A 287 -7.91 6.43 54.34
C GLY A 287 -8.94 7.51 54.00
N ALA A 288 -10.19 7.14 54.31
CA ALA A 288 -11.38 7.94 54.22
C ALA A 288 -11.40 9.11 55.22
N ALA A 289 -11.82 10.28 54.75
CA ALA A 289 -12.65 11.23 55.48
C ALA A 289 -13.18 12.31 54.52
N GLY A 290 -14.49 12.54 54.50
CA GLY A 290 -15.05 13.79 53.96
C GLY A 290 -16.17 13.63 52.94
N VAL A 291 -17.39 13.51 53.45
CA VAL A 291 -18.66 13.73 52.75
C VAL A 291 -18.73 15.16 52.21
N GLY A 292 -19.23 15.34 50.98
CA GLY A 292 -19.53 16.65 50.42
C GLY A 292 -20.39 16.58 49.17
N ALA A 293 -21.71 16.64 49.34
CA ALA A 293 -22.65 16.88 48.25
C ALA A 293 -22.51 18.32 47.73
N VAL A 294 -22.35 18.50 46.42
CA VAL A 294 -22.66 19.76 45.74
C VAL A 294 -23.28 19.42 44.39
N GLY A 295 -24.58 19.66 44.27
CA GLY A 295 -25.26 19.76 42.99
C GLY A 295 -25.19 21.18 42.46
N SER A 296 -25.23 21.34 41.13
CA SER A 296 -25.88 22.45 40.43
C SER A 296 -25.60 22.30 38.94
N GLY A 297 -26.64 22.51 38.14
CA GLY A 297 -26.71 22.13 36.74
C GLY A 297 -25.79 22.89 35.80
N ALA A 298 -25.49 22.23 34.69
CA ALA A 298 -25.17 22.86 33.43
C ALA A 298 -26.13 22.30 32.38
N ALA A 299 -27.04 23.15 31.93
CA ALA A 299 -27.90 22.89 30.79
C ALA A 299 -27.03 22.73 29.55
N LEU A 300 -26.82 21.48 29.11
CA LEU A 300 -26.27 21.19 27.79
C LEU A 300 -27.40 21.34 26.78
N GLY A 301 -27.43 22.51 26.14
CA GLY A 301 -28.27 22.80 24.99
C GLY A 301 -28.05 21.79 23.88
N GLY A 302 -29.16 21.42 23.23
CA GLY A 302 -29.21 20.43 22.16
C GLY A 302 -28.28 20.79 21.00
N ALA A 303 -27.25 19.97 20.82
CA ALA A 303 -26.58 19.75 19.56
C ALA A 303 -26.99 18.35 19.08
N SER A 304 -27.52 18.29 17.87
CA SER A 304 -28.00 17.10 17.16
C SER A 304 -27.08 15.88 17.35
N LEU A 305 -27.57 14.87 18.06
CA LEU A 305 -27.03 13.50 18.11
C LEU A 305 -27.32 12.75 16.80
N GLY A 306 -26.78 13.27 15.69
CA GLY A 306 -26.87 12.66 14.38
C GLY A 306 -25.50 12.64 13.71
N GLY A 307 -24.71 11.58 13.95
CA GLY A 307 -23.57 11.24 13.10
C GLY A 307 -22.15 11.34 13.70
N GLY A 308 -21.99 11.56 15.01
CA GLY A 308 -20.67 11.69 15.64
C GLY A 308 -20.39 10.58 16.65
N ILE A 309 -19.77 9.48 16.19
CA ILE A 309 -18.85 8.57 16.94
C ILE A 309 -18.53 7.35 16.05
N LEU A 310 -19.50 6.86 15.25
CA LEU A 310 -19.27 5.77 14.29
C LEU A 310 -18.47 6.19 13.04
N GLY A 311 -18.53 7.47 12.64
CA GLY A 311 -17.76 7.98 11.48
C GLY A 311 -16.27 8.22 11.74
N ALA A 312 -15.89 8.50 12.99
CA ALA A 312 -14.49 8.77 13.36
C ALA A 312 -13.70 7.48 13.66
N ALA A 313 -14.37 6.42 14.10
CA ALA A 313 -13.75 5.10 14.29
C ALA A 313 -13.48 4.38 12.94
N GLY A 314 -14.31 4.59 11.92
CA GLY A 314 -14.15 3.95 10.61
C GLY A 314 -12.91 4.38 9.83
N GLY A 315 -12.43 5.62 9.99
CA GLY A 315 -11.26 6.13 9.27
C GLY A 315 -9.90 5.73 9.87
N ALA A 316 -9.84 5.46 11.18
CA ALA A 316 -8.59 5.12 11.87
C ALA A 316 -8.31 3.60 11.95
N ILE A 317 -9.33 2.77 11.75
CA ILE A 317 -9.20 1.30 11.81
C ILE A 317 -8.52 0.73 10.54
N PHE A 318 -8.63 1.39 9.39
CA PHE A 318 -8.07 0.93 8.11
C PHE A 318 -6.89 1.75 7.59
N SER A 319 -6.21 2.53 8.44
CA SER A 319 -4.94 3.14 8.02
C SER A 319 -3.91 2.02 7.83
N ARG A 320 -3.80 1.51 6.60
CA ARG A 320 -2.84 0.48 6.14
C ARG A 320 -1.38 0.91 6.30
N ASN A 321 -1.14 2.17 6.63
CA ASN A 321 0.19 2.79 6.62
C ASN A 321 1.05 2.49 7.86
N LYS A 322 0.69 1.50 8.68
CA LYS A 322 1.44 1.10 9.90
C LYS A 322 1.42 -0.41 10.16
N LEU A 323 1.34 -1.21 9.10
CA LEU A 323 1.33 -2.66 9.22
C LEU A 323 2.71 -3.19 8.81
N ASP A 324 3.58 -3.38 9.80
CA ASP A 324 4.99 -3.70 9.56
C ASP A 324 5.27 -5.21 9.67
N TYR A 325 4.24 -6.04 9.86
CA TYR A 325 4.39 -7.49 10.04
C TYR A 325 4.91 -8.18 8.78
N ILE A 326 5.88 -9.10 8.92
CA ILE A 326 6.39 -9.89 7.80
C ILE A 326 5.39 -10.97 7.41
N ILE A 327 4.78 -10.84 6.24
CA ILE A 327 3.73 -11.74 5.72
C ILE A 327 4.23 -12.68 4.62
N GLY A 328 5.44 -12.44 4.09
CA GLY A 328 5.92 -13.18 2.95
C GLY A 328 7.43 -13.16 2.76
N LEU A 329 7.88 -14.08 1.91
CA LEU A 329 9.26 -14.28 1.50
C LEU A 329 9.30 -14.44 -0.03
N GLN A 330 10.11 -13.62 -0.71
CA GLN A 330 10.42 -13.82 -2.13
C GLN A 330 11.87 -14.31 -2.24
N ILE A 331 12.04 -15.45 -2.90
CA ILE A 331 13.34 -16.05 -3.20
C ILE A 331 13.48 -16.06 -4.72
N PRO A 332 14.38 -15.26 -5.30
CA PRO A 332 14.64 -15.33 -6.73
C PRO A 332 15.39 -16.62 -7.08
N TYR A 333 15.07 -17.21 -8.22
CA TYR A 333 15.81 -18.31 -8.83
C TYR A 333 15.92 -18.10 -10.34
N ASN A 334 16.96 -18.66 -10.95
CA ASN A 334 17.17 -18.58 -12.39
C ASN A 334 16.39 -19.69 -13.10
N SER A 335 15.50 -19.32 -14.02
CA SER A 335 14.67 -20.24 -14.79
C SER A 335 15.04 -20.21 -16.27
N MET A 336 15.28 -21.38 -16.87
CA MET A 336 15.45 -21.51 -18.32
C MET A 336 14.11 -21.55 -19.06
N LEU A 337 13.02 -21.96 -18.39
CA LEU A 337 11.70 -22.14 -19.01
C LEU A 337 11.02 -20.83 -19.42
N LYS A 338 11.49 -19.71 -18.85
CA LYS A 338 10.94 -18.37 -19.06
C LYS A 338 12.00 -17.39 -19.58
N ALA A 339 13.11 -17.93 -20.07
CA ALA A 339 14.14 -17.15 -20.73
C ALA A 339 13.56 -16.56 -22.04
N GLU A 340 13.72 -15.25 -22.25
CA GLU A 340 13.42 -14.64 -23.55
C GLU A 340 14.48 -15.06 -24.57
N ASP A 341 14.11 -15.11 -25.85
CA ASP A 341 14.99 -15.53 -26.95
C ASP A 341 16.34 -14.80 -26.88
N GLY A 342 17.42 -15.57 -26.68
CA GLY A 342 18.78 -15.03 -26.59
C GLY A 342 19.33 -14.86 -25.17
N THR A 343 18.56 -15.15 -24.14
CA THR A 343 19.04 -15.27 -22.74
C THR A 343 19.00 -16.73 -22.29
N GLU A 344 19.97 -17.15 -21.46
CA GLU A 344 19.99 -18.53 -20.93
C GLU A 344 19.06 -18.68 -19.71
N TYR A 345 18.88 -17.59 -18.95
CA TYR A 345 18.10 -17.57 -17.72
C TYR A 345 17.32 -16.27 -17.56
N THR A 346 16.09 -16.40 -17.07
CA THR A 346 15.31 -15.29 -16.51
C THR A 346 15.15 -15.49 -15.01
N ALA A 347 15.33 -14.43 -14.22
CA ALA A 347 15.09 -14.45 -12.79
C ALA A 347 13.59 -14.52 -12.49
N MET A 348 13.16 -15.54 -11.76
CA MET A 348 11.78 -15.82 -11.39
C MET A 348 11.65 -15.90 -9.86
N ASN A 349 10.47 -15.64 -9.31
CA ASN A 349 10.23 -15.83 -7.89
C ASN A 349 9.82 -17.27 -7.59
N PHE A 350 10.50 -17.89 -6.62
CA PHE A 350 10.08 -19.15 -6.04
C PHE A 350 8.79 -18.95 -5.26
N PHE A 351 7.86 -19.88 -5.40
CA PHE A 351 6.56 -19.86 -4.74
C PHE A 351 6.22 -21.26 -4.23
N MET A 352 5.39 -21.31 -3.20
CA MET A 352 4.92 -22.56 -2.62
C MET A 352 3.40 -22.51 -2.59
N PRO A 353 2.72 -23.02 -3.63
CA PRO A 353 1.27 -23.04 -3.66
C PRO A 353 0.80 -24.10 -2.67
N THR A 354 -0.07 -23.69 -1.76
CA THR A 354 -0.39 -24.44 -0.57
C THR A 354 -1.89 -24.22 -0.31
N GLY A 355 -2.60 -25.26 0.13
CA GLY A 355 -4.06 -25.24 0.27
C GLY A 355 -4.86 -26.00 -0.80
N LEU A 356 -6.18 -25.97 -0.65
CA LEU A 356 -7.16 -26.65 -1.52
C LEU A 356 -7.42 -25.82 -2.78
N GLY A 357 -7.53 -26.49 -3.94
CA GLY A 357 -7.90 -25.82 -5.20
C GLY A 357 -6.76 -25.61 -6.20
N HIS A 358 -5.53 -25.99 -5.87
CA HIS A 358 -4.39 -25.91 -6.80
C HIS A 358 -4.24 -27.18 -7.63
N SER A 359 -4.34 -27.04 -8.96
CA SER A 359 -4.08 -28.11 -9.92
C SER A 359 -2.60 -28.52 -9.94
N SER A 360 -2.25 -29.69 -10.47
CA SER A 360 -0.84 -30.13 -10.56
C SER A 360 -0.02 -29.23 -11.49
N SER A 361 -0.61 -28.75 -12.58
CA SER A 361 0.01 -27.80 -13.52
C SER A 361 0.34 -26.45 -12.89
N GLU A 362 -0.37 -26.10 -11.81
CA GLU A 362 -0.15 -24.89 -11.06
C GLU A 362 1.00 -24.99 -10.04
N LYS A 363 1.47 -26.20 -9.73
CA LYS A 363 2.54 -26.40 -8.74
C LYS A 363 3.95 -26.36 -9.33
N GLY A 364 4.06 -26.33 -10.66
CA GLY A 364 5.31 -26.30 -11.39
C GLY A 364 5.85 -24.89 -11.62
N SER A 365 7.13 -24.81 -11.99
CA SER A 365 7.84 -23.56 -12.31
C SER A 365 7.20 -22.71 -13.42
N ASP A 366 6.30 -23.28 -14.21
CA ASP A 366 5.59 -22.57 -15.28
C ASP A 366 4.65 -21.48 -14.77
N GLY A 367 4.18 -21.61 -13.53
CA GLY A 367 3.35 -20.63 -12.84
C GLY A 367 4.12 -19.56 -12.07
N ALA A 368 5.47 -19.55 -12.14
CA ALA A 368 6.28 -18.54 -11.48
C ALA A 368 6.10 -17.17 -12.14
N ASN A 369 6.13 -16.10 -11.34
CA ASN A 369 6.17 -14.72 -11.84
C ASN A 369 7.61 -14.19 -11.85
N PRO A 370 7.94 -13.23 -12.74
CA PRO A 370 9.28 -12.64 -12.80
C PRO A 370 9.73 -12.08 -11.45
N ALA A 371 11.02 -12.21 -11.15
CA ALA A 371 11.63 -11.60 -9.99
C ALA A 371 11.41 -10.08 -10.00
N GLY A 372 11.02 -9.51 -8.87
CA GLY A 372 10.66 -8.08 -8.76
C GLY A 372 9.19 -7.76 -9.02
N THR A 373 8.36 -8.73 -9.40
CA THR A 373 6.90 -8.57 -9.37
C THR A 373 6.44 -8.27 -7.93
N GLU A 374 5.52 -7.30 -7.78
CA GLU A 374 4.96 -6.90 -6.47
C GLU A 374 4.36 -8.10 -5.75
N PHE A 375 4.67 -8.26 -4.46
CA PHE A 375 4.14 -9.36 -3.69
C PHE A 375 2.62 -9.23 -3.54
N SER A 376 1.92 -10.32 -3.83
CA SER A 376 0.48 -10.43 -3.72
C SER A 376 0.11 -11.63 -2.85
N LEU A 377 -0.91 -11.42 -2.02
CA LEU A 377 -1.55 -12.44 -1.19
C LEU A 377 -2.66 -13.18 -1.94
N ASP A 378 -2.99 -12.75 -3.15
CA ASP A 378 -3.99 -13.44 -3.96
C ASP A 378 -3.41 -14.79 -4.44
N ALA A 379 -4.13 -15.87 -4.15
CA ALA A 379 -3.79 -17.24 -4.51
C ALA A 379 -3.53 -17.45 -6.01
N THR A 380 -4.02 -16.53 -6.85
CA THR A 380 -3.83 -16.54 -8.31
C THR A 380 -2.51 -15.89 -8.75
N SER A 381 -2.00 -14.91 -8.00
CA SER A 381 -0.79 -14.15 -8.34
C SER A 381 0.40 -14.60 -7.48
N ARG A 382 1.14 -15.57 -8.00
CA ARG A 382 2.19 -16.31 -7.27
C ARG A 382 3.53 -15.58 -7.31
N THR A 383 3.68 -14.62 -6.42
CA THR A 383 4.84 -13.72 -6.42
C THR A 383 5.82 -14.01 -5.28
N GLY A 384 5.55 -15.00 -4.43
CA GLY A 384 6.41 -15.43 -3.32
C GLY A 384 5.77 -16.53 -2.47
N ILE A 385 6.31 -16.73 -1.27
CA ILE A 385 5.80 -17.66 -0.26
C ILE A 385 5.18 -16.85 0.87
N GLN A 386 3.91 -17.08 1.17
CA GLN A 386 3.24 -16.51 2.33
C GLN A 386 3.61 -17.28 3.60
N GLY A 387 3.79 -16.58 4.72
CA GLY A 387 4.15 -17.22 5.98
C GLY A 387 4.58 -16.24 7.06
N ALA A 388 5.15 -16.78 8.12
CA ALA A 388 5.61 -16.02 9.28
C ALA A 388 7.04 -16.41 9.68
N ILE A 389 7.77 -15.46 10.26
CA ILE A 389 9.05 -15.73 10.90
C ILE A 389 8.78 -16.42 12.23
N GLN A 390 9.23 -17.67 12.36
CA GLN A 390 9.13 -18.44 13.61
C GLN A 390 10.29 -18.14 14.55
N LYS A 391 11.49 -17.93 13.97
CA LYS A 391 12.70 -17.62 14.73
C LYS A 391 13.61 -16.70 13.91
N LEU A 392 14.20 -15.72 14.58
CA LEU A 392 15.25 -14.87 14.03
C LEU A 392 16.39 -14.83 15.07
N ASP A 393 17.54 -15.36 14.69
CA ASP A 393 18.78 -15.20 15.45
C ASP A 393 19.71 -14.25 14.67
N ILE A 394 20.29 -13.27 15.36
CA ILE A 394 21.29 -12.36 14.78
C ILE A 394 22.53 -12.41 15.67
N ASN A 395 23.67 -12.72 15.07
CA ASN A 395 24.96 -12.80 15.74
C ASN A 395 25.89 -11.72 15.17
N TYR A 396 26.53 -10.98 16.06
CA TYR A 396 27.55 -9.99 15.74
C TYR A 396 28.88 -10.43 16.33
N ASP A 397 29.91 -10.55 15.50
CA ASP A 397 31.27 -10.77 15.98
C ASP A 397 31.98 -9.43 16.14
N ALA A 398 32.53 -9.17 17.33
CA ALA A 398 33.09 -7.89 17.68
C ALA A 398 34.36 -7.63 16.86
N GLY A 399 34.31 -6.61 15.99
CA GLY A 399 35.41 -6.25 15.10
C GLY A 399 35.10 -6.44 13.61
N GLU A 400 34.00 -7.10 13.27
CA GLU A 400 33.49 -7.15 11.90
C GLU A 400 32.43 -6.05 11.65
N THR A 401 32.23 -5.67 10.39
CA THR A 401 31.16 -4.74 9.96
C THR A 401 29.93 -5.49 9.46
N VAL A 402 29.84 -6.79 9.75
CA VAL A 402 28.85 -7.71 9.19
C VAL A 402 28.10 -8.39 10.32
N TYR A 403 26.80 -8.60 10.12
CA TYR A 403 25.97 -9.36 11.06
C TYR A 403 25.53 -10.65 10.41
N ASN A 404 25.75 -11.77 11.09
CA ASN A 404 25.27 -13.07 10.64
C ASN A 404 23.83 -13.26 11.12
N PHE A 405 22.94 -13.75 10.26
CA PHE A 405 21.56 -14.04 10.65
C PHE A 405 21.17 -15.48 10.33
N ASN A 406 20.21 -15.98 11.10
CA ASN A 406 19.56 -17.26 10.91
C ASN A 406 18.05 -17.09 11.11
N ILE A 407 17.27 -17.25 10.04
CA ILE A 407 15.82 -17.11 10.02
C ILE A 407 15.19 -18.47 9.79
N ILE A 408 14.25 -18.84 10.67
CA ILE A 408 13.34 -19.95 10.44
C ILE A 408 12.00 -19.35 10.00
N PHE A 409 11.67 -19.53 8.73
CA PHE A 409 10.41 -19.09 8.14
C PHE A 409 9.45 -20.28 7.99
N ALA A 410 8.23 -20.13 8.50
CA ALA A 410 7.17 -21.11 8.39
C ALA A 410 6.17 -20.63 7.34
N PRO A 411 6.06 -21.31 6.18
CA PRO A 411 5.01 -21.04 5.20
C PRO A 411 3.63 -21.30 5.80
N ILE A 412 2.69 -20.36 5.58
CA ILE A 412 1.31 -20.43 6.10
C ILE A 412 0.35 -19.95 5.01
N ASP A 413 -0.64 -20.78 4.68
CA ASP A 413 -1.61 -20.54 3.60
C ASP A 413 -2.54 -19.36 3.92
N ASN A 414 -2.97 -19.28 5.18
CA ASN A 414 -3.87 -18.24 5.67
C ASN A 414 -3.34 -17.68 6.97
N ILE A 415 -2.92 -16.42 6.93
CA ILE A 415 -2.64 -15.62 8.11
C ILE A 415 -3.97 -14.93 8.44
N LEU A 416 -4.70 -15.46 9.42
CA LEU A 416 -5.97 -14.88 9.89
C LEU A 416 -5.75 -13.64 10.74
#